data_AF-A0A2T0K505-F1
#
_entry.id   AF-A0A2T0K505-F1
#
_cell.length_a   1.000
_cell.length_b   1.000
_cell.length_c   1.000
_cell.angle_alpha   90.00
_cell.angle_beta   90.00
_cell.angle_gamma   90.00
#
_symmetry.space_group_name_H-M   'P 1'
#
loop_
_entity.id
_entity.type
_entity.pdbx_description
1 polymer ?
#
loop_
_entity_poly.entity_id
_entity_poly.type
_entity_poly.pdbx_seq_one_letter_code
_entity_poly.pdbx_strand_id
1 'polypeptide(L)'
;MPQTEWAQEVGVVRDEGGYLVTGPDLQEFRANLNWPLERAPLHLETSVPGVFAAGDVRHASIKRVASAVGEGAMAVALVHRYLNSA
;
A
#
# COMPACT_ATOMS: atom_id res chain seq x y z
N MET A 1 6.26 14.55 -7.97
CA MET A 1 5.12 14.04 -7.18
C MET A 1 4.49 12.88 -7.93
N PRO A 2 3.99 11.85 -7.25
CA PRO A 2 3.37 10.69 -7.88
C PRO A 2 1.97 11.05 -8.43
N GLN A 3 1.53 10.38 -9.49
CA GLN A 3 0.24 10.64 -10.15
C GLN A 3 -0.87 9.81 -9.49
N THR A 4 -1.23 10.18 -8.26
CA THR A 4 -2.07 9.41 -7.32
C THR A 4 -3.26 10.22 -6.80
N GLU A 5 -3.67 11.27 -7.52
CA GLU A 5 -4.86 12.08 -7.20
C GLU A 5 -6.12 11.20 -7.11
N TRP A 6 -6.28 10.29 -8.08
CA TRP A 6 -7.37 9.32 -8.13
C TRP A 6 -7.49 8.46 -6.86
N ALA A 7 -6.37 8.19 -6.18
CA ALA A 7 -6.34 7.32 -5.02
C ALA A 7 -7.05 7.95 -3.81
N GLN A 8 -7.08 9.29 -3.74
CA GLN A 8 -7.84 10.03 -2.73
C GLN A 8 -9.33 9.78 -2.86
N GLU A 9 -9.84 9.79 -4.09
CA GLU A 9 -11.27 9.67 -4.39
C GLU A 9 -11.83 8.31 -3.96
N VAL A 10 -10.98 7.29 -3.99
CA VAL A 10 -11.32 5.91 -3.59
C VAL A 10 -10.93 5.56 -2.15
N GLY A 11 -10.49 6.54 -1.35
CA GLY A 11 -10.19 6.35 0.07
C GLY A 11 -8.85 5.67 0.37
N VAL A 12 -7.91 5.66 -0.58
CA VAL A 12 -6.55 5.20 -0.33
C VAL A 12 -5.76 6.30 0.39
N VAL A 13 -5.15 5.96 1.52
CA VAL A 13 -4.33 6.87 2.33
C VAL A 13 -3.07 7.26 1.58
N ARG A 14 -2.76 8.56 1.61
CA ARG A 14 -1.57 9.17 1.01
C ARG A 14 -0.84 10.03 2.04
N ASP A 15 0.47 10.14 1.89
CA ASP A 15 1.27 11.10 2.66
C ASP A 15 1.13 12.53 2.11
N GLU A 16 1.78 13.50 2.77
CA GLU A 16 1.80 14.91 2.35
C GLU A 16 2.43 15.11 0.96
N GLY A 17 3.27 14.16 0.52
CA GLY A 17 3.89 14.13 -0.80
C GLY A 17 3.04 13.42 -1.87
N GLY A 18 1.83 12.99 -1.54
CA GLY A 18 0.92 12.26 -2.42
C GLY A 18 1.24 10.78 -2.61
N TYR A 19 2.26 10.23 -1.96
CA TYR A 19 2.63 8.81 -2.11
C TYR A 19 1.67 7.91 -1.34
N LEU A 20 1.39 6.72 -1.89
CA LEU A 20 0.49 5.74 -1.27
C LEU A 20 1.15 5.15 -0.03
N VAL A 21 0.46 5.21 1.10
CA VAL A 21 0.92 4.58 2.34
C VAL A 21 0.47 3.12 2.33
N THR A 22 1.35 2.21 2.77
CA THR A 22 1.09 0.77 2.73
C THR A 22 1.60 0.07 3.97
N GLY A 23 0.99 -1.07 4.31
CA GLY A 23 1.50 -2.01 5.29
C GLY A 23 1.66 -1.39 6.67
N PRO A 24 2.77 -1.69 7.38
CA PRO A 24 3.03 -1.16 8.71
C PRO A 24 3.00 0.37 8.80
N ASP A 25 3.35 1.07 7.72
CA ASP A 25 3.39 2.54 7.71
C ASP A 25 2.00 3.15 7.89
N LEU A 26 0.92 2.41 7.54
CA LEU A 26 -0.47 2.83 7.81
C LEU A 26 -0.75 3.01 9.31
N GLN A 27 0.08 2.44 10.20
CA GLN A 27 -0.06 2.64 11.63
C GLN A 27 0.18 4.09 12.06
N GLU A 28 1.05 4.82 11.37
CA GLU A 28 1.34 6.22 11.64
C GLU A 28 0.19 7.13 11.15
N PHE A 29 -0.63 6.63 10.23
CA PHE A 29 -1.81 7.31 9.68
C PHE A 29 -3.12 6.82 10.34
N ARG A 30 -3.02 6.10 11.48
CA ARG A 30 -4.13 5.41 12.19
C ARG A 30 -5.32 6.28 12.54
N ALA A 31 -5.12 7.58 12.77
CA ALA A 31 -6.21 8.48 13.17
C ALA A 31 -7.39 8.45 12.18
N ASN A 32 -7.13 8.11 10.91
CA ASN A 32 -8.12 8.07 9.84
C ASN A 32 -8.31 6.66 9.22
N LEU A 33 -7.68 5.63 9.79
CA LEU A 33 -7.69 4.28 9.20
C LEU A 33 -8.80 3.42 9.81
N ASN A 34 -9.95 3.32 9.14
CA ASN A 34 -11.02 2.38 9.52
C ASN A 34 -10.75 0.99 8.91
N TRP A 35 -9.70 0.34 9.39
CA TRP A 35 -9.27 -0.97 8.87
C TRP A 35 -10.28 -2.09 9.25
N PRO A 36 -10.89 -2.78 8.27
CA PRO A 36 -12.04 -3.65 8.54
C PRO A 36 -11.68 -5.11 8.83
N LEU A 37 -10.42 -5.51 8.68
CA LEU A 37 -9.99 -6.91 8.85
C LEU A 37 -9.34 -7.13 10.23
N GLU A 38 -9.51 -8.33 10.79
CA GLU A 38 -8.90 -8.70 12.08
C GLU A 38 -7.37 -8.72 12.05
N ARG A 39 -6.80 -9.02 10.88
CA ARG A 39 -5.35 -8.98 10.65
C ARG A 39 -4.87 -7.56 10.35
N ALA A 40 -3.61 -7.27 10.67
CA ALA A 40 -2.95 -6.06 10.18
C ALA A 40 -2.83 -6.05 8.63
N PRO A 41 -2.70 -4.86 8.01
CA PRO A 41 -2.36 -4.74 6.60
C PRO A 41 -1.08 -5.51 6.24
N LEU A 42 -1.08 -6.18 5.10
CA LEU A 42 0.11 -6.83 4.56
C LEU A 42 1.12 -5.78 4.06
N HIS A 43 2.39 -6.16 3.91
CA HIS A 43 3.50 -5.22 3.75
C HIS A 43 3.37 -4.21 2.58
N LEU A 44 2.74 -4.61 1.47
CA LEU A 44 2.50 -3.74 0.32
C LEU A 44 1.03 -3.33 0.17
N GLU A 45 0.18 -3.69 1.14
CA GLU A 45 -1.26 -3.45 1.09
C GLU A 45 -1.59 -2.02 1.51
N THR A 46 -2.46 -1.36 0.77
CA THR A 46 -2.90 0.01 1.04
C THR A 46 -3.92 0.04 2.19
N SER A 47 -4.49 1.21 2.49
CA SER A 47 -5.62 1.33 3.42
C SER A 47 -6.90 0.63 2.93
N VAL A 48 -6.96 0.22 1.67
CA VAL A 48 -8.04 -0.60 1.11
C VAL A 48 -7.59 -2.06 1.08
N PRO A 49 -8.24 -2.97 1.84
CA PRO A 49 -7.86 -4.37 1.86
C PRO A 49 -7.89 -5.03 0.47
N GLY A 50 -6.89 -5.86 0.19
CA GLY A 50 -6.69 -6.51 -1.10
C GLY A 50 -6.10 -5.63 -2.20
N VAL A 51 -5.92 -4.33 -1.97
CA VAL A 51 -5.26 -3.41 -2.91
C VAL A 51 -3.81 -3.22 -2.49
N PHE A 52 -2.88 -3.45 -3.42
CA PHE A 52 -1.44 -3.38 -3.16
C PHE A 52 -0.78 -2.32 -4.03
N ALA A 53 0.26 -1.67 -3.51
CA ALA A 53 1.08 -0.72 -4.23
C ALA A 53 2.56 -1.13 -4.19
N ALA A 54 3.28 -0.92 -5.30
CA ALA A 54 4.69 -1.26 -5.44
C ALA A 54 5.43 -0.16 -6.21
N GLY A 55 6.71 0.00 -5.90
CA GLY A 55 7.62 0.92 -6.58
C GLY A 55 7.47 2.37 -6.16
N ASP A 56 7.78 3.28 -7.08
CA ASP A 56 7.98 4.70 -6.79
C ASP A 56 6.71 5.42 -6.33
N VAL A 57 5.54 4.81 -6.51
CA VAL A 57 4.25 5.35 -6.04
C VAL A 57 4.09 5.26 -4.52
N ARG A 58 4.85 4.39 -3.85
CA ARG A 58 4.77 4.18 -2.41
C ARG A 58 5.48 5.25 -1.58
N HIS A 59 4.92 5.49 -0.41
CA HIS A 59 5.59 6.16 0.70
C HIS A 59 6.87 5.39 1.06
N ALA A 60 7.93 6.13 1.38
CA ALA A 60 9.24 5.59 1.78
C ALA A 60 9.90 4.59 0.81
N SER A 61 9.48 4.54 -0.47
CA SER A 61 10.14 3.63 -1.43
C SER A 61 11.52 4.14 -1.86
N ILE A 62 12.40 3.18 -2.19
CA ILE A 62 13.82 3.42 -2.49
C ILE A 62 14.03 4.18 -3.81
N LYS A 63 12.98 4.37 -4.62
CA LYS A 63 12.99 5.03 -5.94
C LYS A 63 13.99 4.43 -6.91
N ARG A 64 14.04 3.09 -6.97
CA ARG A 64 14.96 2.34 -7.83
C ARG A 64 14.24 1.21 -8.56
N VAL A 65 14.57 1.05 -9.84
CA VAL A 65 13.98 0.02 -10.72
C VAL A 65 14.08 -1.38 -10.09
N ALA A 66 15.25 -1.75 -9.57
CA ALA A 66 15.44 -3.08 -8.98
C ALA A 66 14.55 -3.32 -7.75
N SER A 67 14.34 -2.31 -6.89
CA SER A 67 13.44 -2.45 -5.74
C SER A 67 11.99 -2.53 -6.21
N ALA A 68 11.59 -1.69 -7.17
CA ALA A 68 10.24 -1.70 -7.73
C ALA A 68 9.90 -3.06 -8.37
N VAL A 69 10.84 -3.69 -9.08
CA VAL A 69 10.66 -5.04 -9.63
C VAL A 69 10.47 -6.07 -8.50
N GLY A 70 11.30 -6.01 -7.46
CA GLY A 70 11.18 -6.91 -6.31
C GLY A 70 9.86 -6.74 -5.56
N GLU A 71 9.44 -5.49 -5.33
CA GLU A 71 8.15 -5.16 -4.73
C GLU A 71 6.98 -5.64 -5.60
N GLY A 72 7.07 -5.52 -6.93
CA GLY A 72 6.07 -6.06 -7.85
C GLY A 72 5.90 -7.58 -7.72
N ALA A 73 7.01 -8.32 -7.64
CA ALA A 73 6.97 -9.76 -7.40
C ALA A 73 6.38 -10.11 -6.02
N MET A 74 6.74 -9.34 -4.99
CA MET A 74 6.18 -9.50 -3.65
C MET A 74 4.67 -9.20 -3.62
N ALA A 75 4.20 -8.19 -4.36
CA ALA A 75 2.78 -7.84 -4.43
C ALA A 75 1.94 -9.03 -4.93
N VAL A 76 2.41 -9.74 -5.96
CA VAL A 76 1.75 -10.95 -6.46
C VAL A 76 1.66 -12.03 -5.37
N ALA A 77 2.76 -12.29 -4.66
CA ALA A 77 2.76 -13.27 -3.57
C ALA A 77 1.80 -12.88 -2.42
N LEU A 78 1.72 -11.58 -2.10
CA LEU A 78 0.80 -11.07 -1.08
C LEU A 78 -0.66 -11.12 -1.52
N VAL A 79 -0.95 -10.90 -2.80
CA VAL A 79 -2.29 -11.12 -3.37
C VAL A 79 -2.71 -12.57 -3.22
N HIS A 80 -1.84 -13.53 -3.55
CA HIS A 80 -2.15 -14.95 -3.32
C HIS A 80 -2.40 -15.25 -1.84
N ARG A 81 -1.58 -14.69 -0.94
CA ARG A 81 -1.80 -14.83 0.50
C ARG A 81 -3.15 -14.25 0.93
N TYR A 82 -3.52 -13.07 0.43
CA TYR A 82 -4.79 -12.42 0.72
C TYR A 82 -5.97 -13.29 0.30
N LEU A 83 -5.96 -13.78 -0.94
CA LEU A 83 -7.01 -14.63 -1.50
C LEU A 83 -7.13 -15.98 -0.81
N ASN A 84 -6.03 -16.53 -0.30
CA ASN A 84 -6.04 -17.78 0.47
C ASN A 84 -6.46 -17.59 1.94
N SER A 85 -6.61 -16.34 2.39
CA SER A 85 -7.00 -15.99 3.77
C SER A 85 -8.39 -15.37 3.88
N ALA A 86 -9.04 -15.10 2.73
CA ALA A 86 -10.41 -14.64 2.62
C ALA A 86 -11.37 -15.84 2.61
#